data_AF-A0A927G5V2-F1
#
_entry.id   AF-A0A927G5V2-F1
#
_cell.length_a   1.000
_cell.length_b   1.000
_cell.length_c   1.000
_cell.angle_alpha   90.00
_cell.angle_beta   90.00
_cell.angle_gamma   90.00
#
_symmetry.space_group_name_H-M   'P 1'
#
loop_
_entity.id
_entity.type
_entity.pdbx_description
1 polymer ?
#
loop_
_entity_poly.entity_id
_entity_poly.type
_entity_poly.pdbx_seq_one_letter_code
_entity_poly.pdbx_strand_id
1 'polypeptide(L)'
;MSVINVFRNYMEEHHPHLARKDWKADVRTLSVDDISNEEVKATIPDENKPELTCWVFFYDGGASNVVYLLQDKHGLKDIGIGLLKDGELVKPISFV
;
A
#
# COMPACT_ATOMS: atom_id res chain seq x y z
N MET A 1 -10.36 2.53 9.81
CA MET A 1 -9.57 3.67 10.34
C MET A 1 -9.36 4.68 9.22
N SER A 2 -8.94 5.92 9.48
CA SER A 2 -8.53 6.81 8.38
C SER A 2 -7.32 6.22 7.66
N VAL A 3 -7.32 6.19 6.32
CA VAL A 3 -6.19 5.74 5.48
C VAL A 3 -4.88 6.40 5.91
N ILE A 4 -4.92 7.69 6.25
CA ILE A 4 -3.75 8.44 6.70
C ILE A 4 -3.23 7.91 8.05
N ASN A 5 -4.11 7.47 8.95
CA ASN A 5 -3.68 6.90 10.22
C ASN A 5 -3.06 5.51 10.03
N VAL A 6 -3.63 4.67 9.16
CA VAL A 6 -3.06 3.35 8.83
C VAL A 6 -1.65 3.52 8.26
N PHE A 7 -1.50 4.43 7.30
CA PHE A 7 -0.20 4.78 6.72
C PHE A 7 0.79 5.31 7.77
N ARG A 8 0.40 6.30 8.59
CA ARG A 8 1.30 6.88 9.60
C ARG A 8 1.75 5.83 10.62
N ASN A 9 0.83 5.02 11.15
CA ASN A 9 1.17 3.98 12.12
C ASN A 9 2.15 2.97 11.51
N TYR A 10 1.89 2.51 10.29
CA TYR A 10 2.79 1.61 9.56
C TYR A 10 4.19 2.20 9.40
N MET A 11 4.28 3.46 9.00
CA MET A 11 5.56 4.14 8.78
C MET A 11 6.32 4.37 10.07
N GLU A 12 5.65 4.78 11.15
CA GLU A 12 6.29 5.02 12.45
C GLU A 12 6.81 3.72 13.06
N GLU A 13 6.06 2.63 12.93
CA GLU A 13 6.41 1.33 13.50
C GLU A 13 7.50 0.60 12.70
N HIS A 14 7.39 0.57 11.37
CA HIS A 14 8.25 -0.28 10.53
C HIS A 14 9.33 0.48 9.78
N HIS A 15 9.12 1.78 9.49
CA HIS A 15 10.02 2.59 8.67
C HIS A 15 10.29 3.98 9.26
N PRO A 16 10.71 4.09 10.55
CA PRO A 16 10.80 5.39 11.24
C PRO A 16 11.75 6.38 10.56
N HIS A 17 12.75 5.88 9.81
CA HIS A 17 13.70 6.68 9.03
C HIS A 17 13.05 7.38 7.81
N LEU A 18 11.88 6.91 7.37
CA LEU A 18 11.11 7.48 6.27
C LEU A 18 9.83 8.20 6.73
N ALA A 19 9.41 7.99 7.99
CA ALA A 19 8.13 8.50 8.51
C ALA A 19 7.97 10.04 8.44
N ARG A 20 9.08 10.79 8.46
CA ARG A 20 9.09 12.27 8.46
C ARG A 20 9.28 12.90 7.07
N LYS A 21 9.24 12.10 5.99
CA LYS A 21 9.27 12.65 4.63
C LYS A 21 7.95 13.35 4.31
N ASP A 22 8.00 14.25 3.33
CA ASP A 22 6.79 14.90 2.81
C ASP A 22 6.11 13.99 1.80
N TRP A 23 5.26 13.10 2.33
CA TRP A 23 4.57 12.09 1.56
C TRP A 23 3.36 12.68 0.82
N LYS A 24 3.29 12.38 -0.47
CA LYS A 24 2.15 12.60 -1.36
C LYS A 24 1.39 11.29 -1.49
N ALA A 25 0.09 11.38 -1.77
CA ALA A 25 -0.77 10.23 -1.98
C ALA A 25 -1.47 10.36 -3.33
N ASP A 26 -1.48 9.26 -4.08
CA ASP A 26 -2.31 9.04 -5.25
C ASP A 26 -3.26 7.88 -4.97
N VAL A 27 -4.47 7.92 -5.52
CA VAL A 27 -5.49 6.88 -5.32
C VAL A 27 -5.94 6.36 -6.66
N ARG A 28 -5.96 5.04 -6.79
CA ARG A 28 -6.29 4.34 -8.04
C ARG A 28 -7.24 3.20 -7.78
N THR A 29 -8.19 3.01 -8.69
CA THR A 29 -8.94 1.77 -8.79
C THR A 29 -8.20 0.85 -9.75
N LEU A 30 -7.95 -0.39 -9.35
CA LEU A 30 -7.24 -1.36 -10.16
C LEU A 30 -7.75 -2.79 -9.93
N SER A 31 -7.51 -3.66 -10.90
CA SER A 31 -7.69 -5.10 -10.74
C SER A 31 -6.40 -5.73 -10.22
N VAL A 32 -6.48 -6.93 -9.66
CA VAL A 32 -5.27 -7.67 -9.24
C VAL A 32 -4.34 -7.97 -10.42
N ASP A 33 -4.88 -8.10 -11.63
CA ASP A 33 -4.09 -8.35 -12.84
C ASP A 33 -3.24 -7.15 -13.26
N ASP A 34 -3.62 -5.93 -12.85
CA ASP A 34 -2.84 -4.70 -13.09
C ASP A 34 -1.61 -4.58 -12.17
N ILE A 35 -1.55 -5.36 -11.10
CA ILE A 35 -0.41 -5.37 -10.17
C ILE A 35 0.72 -6.17 -10.81
N SER A 36 1.95 -5.67 -10.80
CA SER A 36 3.10 -6.43 -11.35
C SER A 36 3.86 -7.23 -10.28
N ASN A 37 3.76 -6.84 -9.01
CA ASN A 37 4.43 -7.52 -7.92
C ASN A 37 3.60 -8.74 -7.46
N GLU A 38 4.10 -9.94 -7.73
CA GLU A 38 3.43 -11.21 -7.42
C GLU A 38 3.25 -11.46 -5.92
N GLU A 39 4.19 -10.99 -5.08
CA GLU A 39 4.06 -11.11 -3.62
C GLU A 39 2.90 -10.27 -3.09
N VAL A 40 2.71 -9.07 -3.65
CA VAL A 40 1.54 -8.22 -3.33
C VAL A 40 0.26 -8.93 -3.76
N LYS A 41 0.19 -9.49 -4.97
CA LYS A 41 -1.00 -10.23 -5.43
C LYS A 41 -1.40 -11.37 -4.50
N ALA A 42 -0.41 -12.12 -4.00
CA ALA A 42 -0.64 -13.26 -3.12
C ALA A 42 -1.30 -12.89 -1.78
N THR A 43 -1.27 -11.61 -1.39
CA THR A 43 -1.92 -11.12 -0.16
C THR A 43 -3.38 -10.73 -0.34
N ILE A 44 -3.91 -10.74 -1.57
CA ILE A 44 -5.24 -10.21 -1.88
C ILE A 44 -6.27 -11.34 -1.91
N PRO A 45 -7.33 -11.29 -1.08
CA PRO A 45 -8.40 -12.28 -1.10
C PRO A 45 -9.13 -12.35 -2.45
N ASP A 46 -9.61 -13.53 -2.81
CA ASP A 46 -10.26 -13.80 -4.09
C ASP A 46 -11.45 -12.88 -4.39
N GLU A 47 -12.24 -12.54 -3.36
CA GLU A 47 -13.41 -11.66 -3.48
C GLU A 47 -13.06 -10.21 -3.88
N ASN A 48 -11.82 -9.78 -3.64
CA ASN A 48 -11.33 -8.44 -3.96
C ASN A 48 -10.50 -8.41 -5.26
N LYS A 49 -10.29 -9.56 -5.92
CA LYS A 49 -9.50 -9.64 -7.17
C LYS A 49 -10.01 -8.77 -8.33
N PRO A 50 -11.33 -8.69 -8.57
CA PRO A 50 -11.84 -7.95 -9.74
C PRO A 50 -11.57 -6.44 -9.67
N GLU A 51 -11.65 -5.87 -8.47
CA GLU A 51 -11.60 -4.42 -8.28
C GLU A 51 -11.21 -4.09 -6.83
N LEU A 52 -10.19 -3.26 -6.67
CA LEU A 52 -9.72 -2.77 -5.38
C LEU A 52 -9.32 -1.29 -5.45
N THR A 53 -9.36 -0.63 -4.30
CA THR A 53 -8.82 0.73 -4.13
C THR A 53 -7.38 0.63 -3.66
N CYS A 54 -6.45 1.18 -4.43
CA CYS A 54 -5.04 1.22 -4.10
C CYS A 54 -4.60 2.67 -3.84
N TRP A 55 -4.12 2.91 -2.63
CA TRP A 55 -3.42 4.14 -2.28
C TRP A 55 -1.93 3.94 -2.50
N VAL A 56 -1.33 4.88 -3.21
CA VAL A 56 0.09 4.91 -3.52
C VAL A 56 0.69 6.14 -2.87
N PHE A 57 1.51 5.92 -1.84
CA PHE A 57 2.23 6.98 -1.16
C PHE A 57 3.66 7.04 -1.69
N PHE A 58 4.12 8.24 -2.01
CA PHE A 58 5.48 8.52 -2.51
C PHE A 58 5.94 9.90 -2.05
N TYR A 59 7.23 10.19 -2.13
CA TYR A 59 7.78 11.52 -1.81
C TYR A 59 8.86 11.92 -2.81
N ASP A 60 9.10 13.22 -2.95
CA ASP A 60 10.09 13.73 -3.89
C ASP A 60 11.51 13.28 -3.50
N GLY A 61 12.27 12.75 -4.46
CA GLY A 61 13.58 12.13 -4.23
C GLY A 61 13.52 10.69 -3.70
N GLY A 62 12.32 10.12 -3.51
CA GLY A 62 12.08 8.74 -3.11
C GLY A 62 11.60 7.86 -4.24
N ALA A 63 12.06 8.06 -5.48
CA ALA A 63 11.52 7.38 -6.68
C ALA A 63 11.47 5.85 -6.56
N SER A 64 12.32 5.25 -5.72
CA SER A 64 12.34 3.82 -5.45
C SER A 64 11.64 3.38 -4.16
N ASN A 65 11.07 4.28 -3.37
CA ASN A 65 10.33 3.93 -2.14
C ASN A 65 8.86 4.33 -2.29
N VAL A 66 8.02 3.34 -2.50
CA VAL A 66 6.57 3.53 -2.66
C VAL A 66 5.87 2.70 -1.61
N VAL A 67 4.98 3.31 -0.82
CA VAL A 67 4.13 2.54 0.09
C VAL A 67 2.78 2.36 -0.58
N TYR A 68 2.31 1.12 -0.66
CA TYR A 68 0.95 0.83 -1.12
C TYR A 68 0.05 0.52 0.07
N LEU A 69 -1.21 0.89 -0.01
CA LEU A 69 -2.28 0.39 0.85
C LEU A 69 -3.45 -0.04 -0.03
N LEU A 70 -3.81 -1.32 0.05
CA LEU A 70 -4.94 -1.89 -0.65
C LEU A 70 -6.16 -1.89 0.25
N GLN A 71 -7.30 -1.51 -0.30
CA GLN A 71 -8.60 -1.60 0.32
C GLN A 71 -9.58 -2.30 -0.61
N ASP A 72 -10.70 -2.76 -0.07
CA ASP A 72 -11.80 -3.24 -0.91
C ASP A 72 -12.28 -2.15 -1.90
N LYS A 73 -13.09 -2.55 -2.88
CA LYS A 73 -13.63 -1.63 -3.91
C LYS A 73 -14.42 -0.43 -3.35
N HIS A 74 -14.83 -0.47 -2.08
CA HIS A 74 -15.58 0.59 -1.44
C HIS A 74 -14.70 1.46 -0.51
N GLY A 75 -13.41 1.13 -0.35
CA GLY A 75 -12.50 1.79 0.57
C GLY A 75 -12.87 1.59 2.05
N LEU A 76 -13.67 0.56 2.36
CA LEU A 76 -14.22 0.34 3.70
C LEU A 76 -13.36 -0.61 4.53
N LYS A 77 -12.68 -1.56 3.88
CA LYS A 77 -11.82 -2.54 4.52
C LYS A 77 -10.40 -2.42 4.01
N ASP A 78 -9.46 -2.25 4.92
CA ASP A 78 -8.04 -2.34 4.63
C ASP A 78 -7.69 -3.82 4.39
N ILE A 79 -7.01 -4.13 3.29
CA ILE A 79 -6.62 -5.49 2.89
C ILE A 79 -5.15 -5.71 3.25
N GLY A 80 -4.27 -4.81 2.83
CA GLY A 80 -2.86 -4.91 3.14
C GLY A 80 -2.09 -3.62 2.86
N ILE A 81 -0.96 -3.45 3.55
CA ILE A 81 -0.05 -2.31 3.40
C ILE A 81 1.39 -2.80 3.32
N GLY A 82 2.22 -2.13 2.53
CA GLY A 82 3.63 -2.51 2.42
C GLY A 82 4.47 -1.44 1.74
N LEU A 83 5.78 -1.47 2.01
CA LEU A 83 6.78 -0.67 1.31
C LEU A 83 7.32 -1.49 0.13
N LEU A 84 7.24 -0.93 -1.07
CA LEU A 84 8.01 -1.36 -2.22
C LEU A 84 9.30 -0.52 -2.26
N LYS A 85 10.43 -1.17 -2.01
CA LYS A 85 11.76 -0.57 -2.11
C LYS A 85 12.47 -1.14 -3.32
N ASP A 86 12.73 -0.30 -4.31
CA ASP A 86 13.27 -0.70 -5.61
C ASP A 86 12.45 -1.84 -6.27
N GLY A 87 11.14 -1.87 -6.01
CA GLY A 87 10.21 -2.91 -6.46
C GLY A 87 10.12 -4.14 -5.57
N GLU A 88 11.03 -4.31 -4.61
CA GLU A 88 11.02 -5.41 -3.63
C GLU A 88 10.06 -5.12 -2.48
N LEU A 89 9.31 -6.13 -2.05
CA LEU A 89 8.34 -6.01 -0.98
C LEU A 89 9.03 -6.08 0.40
N VAL A 90 8.88 -5.01 1.17
CA VAL A 90 9.50 -4.86 2.49
C VAL A 90 8.44 -4.65 3.55
N LYS A 91 8.43 -5.54 4.56
CA LYS A 91 7.50 -5.50 5.71
C LYS A 91 6.03 -5.34 5.28
N PRO A 92 5.47 -6.26 4.48
CA PRO A 92 4.04 -6.26 4.21
C PRO A 92 3.24 -6.65 5.45
N ILE A 93 2.05 -6.09 5.58
CA ILE A 93 1.06 -6.47 6.59
C ILE A 93 -0.23 -6.83 5.85
N SER A 94 -0.80 -7.98 6.18
CA SER A 94 -2.18 -8.35 5.85
C SER A 94 -3.10 -7.97 7.01
N PHE A 95 -4.24 -7.37 6.70
CA PHE A 95 -5.31 -7.08 7.67
C PHE A 95 -6.46 -8.10 7.61
N VAL A 96 -6.40 -9.00 6.63
CA VAL A 96 -7.34 -10.10 6.40
C VAL A 96 -6.87 -11.38 7.06
#